data_AF-P62589-F1
#
_entry.id   AF-P62589-F1
#
_cell.length_a   1.000
_cell.length_b   1.000
_cell.length_c   1.000
_cell.angle_alpha   90.00
_cell.angle_beta   90.00
_cell.angle_gamma   90.00
#
_symmetry.space_group_name_H-M   'P 1'
#
loop_
_entity.id
_entity.type
_entity.pdbx_description
1 polymer ?
#
loop_
_entity_poly.entity_id
_entity_poly.type
_entity_poly.pdbx_seq_one_letter_code
_entity_poly.pdbx_strand_id
1 'polypeptide(L)'
;MTRVFHPALSGPEQSRYQITDVASVSRSGLCINESPIRDRCGRTMGDLRLSVIDQCNLRCRYCMPEAEYAWLPRADLLSVDEISLIVDAFIAVGVDKIRLTGGEPLIRSDLAAIIEVISAKVGDGSGLQDLAITTNGVLLADQARKLKSAGMRRITISLDTLRPDRFKAISQRGTHYKVIEGIEAVAAAGFTDTKLDSVVIRGFNDDELSDLIEFARNVNAEVRFIEYMDVGGATQWSMDKVFTKAQMLSTLGKKYGPIAALPKYDSAPANRYRLPDGTTFGIIASTTEPFCATCDRSRLTADGIWLHCLYALSGINLRESVRAGASANDVVQILQRGWRDRANRGAEQRLAQRTRQVFLPVSRLKRDPHLEMHTRGG
;
A
#
# COMPACT_ATOMS: atom_id res chain seq x y z
N MET A 1 -61.14 -63.60 -28.27
CA MET A 1 -61.83 -62.46 -27.63
C MET A 1 -60.84 -61.32 -27.44
N THR A 2 -61.28 -60.11 -27.77
CA THR A 2 -60.71 -58.79 -27.40
C THR A 2 -59.41 -58.34 -28.07
N ARG A 3 -59.58 -57.52 -29.11
CA ARG A 3 -58.58 -56.57 -29.63
C ARG A 3 -58.38 -55.44 -28.61
N VAL A 4 -57.13 -55.09 -28.32
CA VAL A 4 -56.78 -53.75 -27.81
C VAL A 4 -55.57 -53.28 -28.61
N PHE A 5 -55.83 -52.42 -29.58
CA PHE A 5 -54.83 -51.55 -30.21
C PHE A 5 -54.68 -50.33 -29.31
N HIS A 6 -53.46 -49.87 -29.01
CA HIS A 6 -53.13 -48.45 -28.88
C HIS A 6 -51.63 -48.23 -29.22
N PRO A 7 -51.27 -47.05 -29.76
CA PRO A 7 -50.18 -46.90 -30.72
C PRO A 7 -48.86 -46.38 -30.13
N ALA A 8 -47.84 -46.48 -30.99
CA ALA A 8 -46.44 -46.10 -30.78
C ALA A 8 -46.25 -44.67 -30.24
N LEU A 9 -45.42 -44.54 -29.22
CA LEU A 9 -44.72 -43.30 -28.89
C LEU A 9 -43.26 -43.46 -29.27
N SER A 10 -42.88 -42.65 -30.25
CA SER A 10 -41.56 -42.32 -30.74
C SER A 10 -40.55 -42.02 -29.62
N GLY A 11 -39.35 -42.58 -29.76
CA GLY A 11 -38.22 -42.32 -28.85
C GLY A 11 -37.65 -40.90 -28.98
N PRO A 12 -36.81 -40.53 -28.00
CA PRO A 12 -35.76 -39.55 -28.22
C PRO A 12 -34.37 -40.11 -27.88
N GLU A 13 -33.49 -39.96 -28.86
CA GLU A 13 -32.03 -39.84 -28.84
C GLU A 13 -31.26 -39.90 -27.51
N GLN A 14 -30.25 -40.77 -27.54
CA GLN A 14 -29.11 -40.83 -26.66
C GLN A 14 -28.24 -39.57 -26.81
N SER A 15 -28.30 -38.62 -25.87
CA SER A 15 -27.28 -37.57 -25.75
C SER A 15 -26.31 -37.90 -24.63
N ARG A 16 -25.13 -38.41 -25.00
CA ARG A 16 -23.95 -38.54 -24.13
C ARG A 16 -23.48 -37.14 -23.71
N TYR A 17 -23.80 -36.70 -22.50
CA TYR A 17 -23.06 -35.62 -21.86
C TYR A 17 -21.92 -36.22 -21.04
N GLN A 18 -20.69 -35.97 -21.49
CA GLN A 18 -19.48 -36.23 -20.71
C GLN A 18 -19.49 -35.34 -19.47
N ILE A 19 -19.36 -35.97 -18.30
CA ILE A 19 -19.15 -35.31 -17.01
C ILE A 19 -17.72 -34.76 -17.03
N THR A 20 -17.56 -33.46 -17.27
CA THR A 20 -16.30 -32.77 -16.97
C THR A 20 -16.26 -32.50 -15.47
N ASP A 21 -15.16 -32.89 -14.84
CA ASP A 21 -14.90 -32.79 -13.40
C ASP A 21 -15.33 -31.44 -12.82
N VAL A 22 -16.05 -31.54 -11.71
CA VAL A 22 -16.64 -30.42 -10.97
C VAL A 22 -15.52 -29.66 -10.29
N ALA A 23 -15.45 -28.35 -10.55
CA ALA A 23 -14.52 -27.41 -9.96
C ALA A 23 -14.32 -27.63 -8.45
N SER A 24 -13.06 -27.59 -8.02
CA SER A 24 -12.65 -27.68 -6.62
C SER A 24 -13.27 -26.55 -5.81
N VAL A 25 -14.22 -26.89 -4.95
CA VAL A 25 -14.80 -25.98 -3.97
C VAL A 25 -13.75 -25.74 -2.88
N SER A 26 -13.08 -24.59 -2.93
CA SER A 26 -12.24 -24.14 -1.82
C SER A 26 -13.12 -23.79 -0.62
N ARG A 27 -12.56 -23.93 0.60
CA ARG A 27 -13.26 -23.70 1.88
C ARG A 27 -13.88 -22.30 2.04
N SER A 28 -13.57 -21.33 1.17
CA SER A 28 -14.15 -19.98 1.24
C SER A 28 -15.34 -19.75 0.31
N GLY A 29 -15.75 -20.71 -0.53
CA GLY A 29 -16.93 -20.58 -1.41
C GLY A 29 -16.86 -19.44 -2.44
N LEU A 30 -15.75 -18.72 -2.51
CA LEU A 30 -15.48 -17.66 -3.48
C LEU A 30 -15.05 -18.30 -4.80
N CYS A 31 -15.60 -17.83 -5.92
CA CYS A 31 -15.16 -18.25 -7.25
C CYS A 31 -13.71 -17.78 -7.49
N ILE A 32 -12.74 -18.65 -7.22
CA ILE A 32 -11.33 -18.38 -7.51
C ILE A 32 -11.14 -18.51 -9.02
N ASN A 33 -10.70 -17.44 -9.68
CA ASN A 33 -10.39 -17.49 -11.10
C ASN A 33 -8.97 -18.06 -11.29
N GLU A 34 -8.78 -19.03 -12.18
CA GLU A 34 -7.48 -19.70 -12.37
C GLU A 34 -6.40 -18.79 -12.96
N SER A 35 -6.80 -17.69 -13.61
CA SER A 35 -5.87 -16.67 -14.13
C SER A 35 -5.98 -15.36 -13.35
N PRO A 36 -4.85 -14.77 -12.92
CA PRO A 36 -4.88 -13.50 -12.22
C PRO A 36 -5.43 -12.40 -13.12
N ILE A 37 -6.27 -11.54 -12.57
CA ILE A 37 -6.81 -10.39 -13.30
C ILE A 37 -5.67 -9.50 -13.81
N ARG A 38 -5.86 -8.92 -14.99
CA ARG A 38 -4.92 -7.98 -15.60
C ARG A 38 -5.65 -6.72 -16.01
N ASP A 39 -4.96 -5.60 -15.85
CA ASP A 39 -5.44 -4.30 -16.33
C ASP A 39 -5.11 -4.07 -17.81
N ARG A 40 -5.45 -2.88 -18.34
CA ARG A 40 -5.21 -2.55 -19.75
C ARG A 40 -3.74 -2.49 -20.15
N CYS A 41 -2.83 -2.48 -19.18
CA CYS A 41 -1.38 -2.55 -19.39
C CYS A 41 -0.80 -3.94 -19.11
N GLY A 42 -1.65 -4.96 -18.88
CA GLY A 42 -1.23 -6.32 -18.58
C GLY A 42 -0.78 -6.55 -17.13
N ARG A 43 -0.95 -5.58 -16.23
CA ARG A 43 -0.47 -5.63 -14.84
C ARG A 43 -1.48 -6.35 -13.95
N THR A 44 -1.01 -7.24 -13.08
CA THR A 44 -1.84 -7.90 -12.05
C THR A 44 -2.16 -6.97 -10.89
N MET A 45 -3.14 -7.32 -10.05
CA MET A 45 -3.40 -6.64 -8.78
C MET A 45 -2.83 -7.49 -7.63
N GLY A 46 -1.66 -7.12 -7.11
CA GLY A 46 -0.95 -7.91 -6.09
C GLY A 46 -0.82 -7.23 -4.73
N ASP A 47 -0.59 -5.92 -4.69
CA ASP A 47 -0.33 -5.16 -3.45
C ASP A 47 -1.48 -4.20 -3.14
N LEU A 48 -2.22 -4.47 -2.06
CA LEU A 48 -3.26 -3.58 -1.53
C LEU A 48 -2.70 -2.68 -0.43
N ARG A 49 -2.77 -1.37 -0.65
CA ARG A 49 -2.59 -0.36 0.40
C ARG A 49 -3.93 -0.07 1.06
N LEU A 50 -4.13 -0.61 2.26
CA LEU A 50 -5.34 -0.43 3.03
C LEU A 50 -5.11 0.67 4.07
N SER A 51 -5.73 1.83 3.86
CA SER A 51 -5.76 2.88 4.89
C SER A 51 -6.80 2.49 5.93
N VAL A 52 -6.40 2.43 7.20
CA VAL A 52 -7.35 2.07 8.28
C VAL A 52 -7.88 3.30 9.00
N ILE A 53 -7.23 4.45 8.85
CA ILE A 53 -7.64 5.72 9.44
C ILE A 53 -7.10 6.87 8.58
N ASP A 54 -7.74 8.02 8.60
CA ASP A 54 -7.27 9.24 7.93
C ASP A 54 -6.50 10.18 8.88
N GLN A 55 -6.83 10.15 10.17
CA GLN A 55 -6.15 10.96 11.19
C GLN A 55 -4.67 10.62 11.35
N CYS A 56 -3.85 11.65 11.55
CA CYS A 56 -2.43 11.54 11.88
C CYS A 56 -2.08 12.43 13.09
N ASN A 57 -1.17 11.97 13.95
CA ASN A 57 -0.62 12.75 15.07
C ASN A 57 0.55 13.67 14.66
N LEU A 58 1.02 13.59 13.40
CA LEU A 58 2.02 14.48 12.80
C LEU A 58 1.42 15.38 11.70
N ARG A 59 2.18 16.40 11.27
CA ARG A 59 1.82 17.31 10.15
C ARG A 59 3.01 17.48 9.21
N CYS A 60 3.51 16.36 8.68
CA CYS A 60 4.69 16.33 7.83
C CYS A 60 4.54 17.27 6.62
N ARG A 61 5.47 18.20 6.40
CA ARG A 61 5.39 19.22 5.33
C ARG A 61 5.22 18.67 3.91
N TYR A 62 5.64 17.43 3.66
CA TYR A 62 5.50 16.77 2.36
C TYR A 62 4.17 16.02 2.19
N CYS A 63 3.39 15.86 3.26
CA CYS A 63 2.19 15.02 3.29
C CYS A 63 0.95 15.79 3.77
N MET A 64 1.09 16.49 4.90
CA MET A 64 0.03 17.25 5.55
C MET A 64 0.52 18.68 5.94
N PRO A 65 0.94 19.52 4.97
CA PRO A 65 1.48 20.86 5.24
C PRO A 65 0.47 21.89 5.71
N GLU A 66 -0.82 21.71 5.40
CA GLU A 66 -1.85 22.72 5.66
C GLU A 66 -2.23 22.78 7.16
N ALA A 67 -2.77 23.92 7.60
CA ALA A 67 -3.14 24.10 9.00
C ALA A 67 -4.38 23.28 9.41
N GLU A 68 -5.31 23.09 8.49
CA GLU A 68 -6.64 22.53 8.75
C GLU A 68 -6.91 21.34 7.83
N TYR A 69 -7.40 20.26 8.42
CA TYR A 69 -7.83 19.04 7.73
C TYR A 69 -9.18 18.61 8.28
N ALA A 70 -10.06 18.15 7.39
CA ALA A 70 -11.33 17.53 7.76
C ALA A 70 -11.11 16.02 7.91
N TRP A 71 -11.59 15.47 9.03
CA TRP A 71 -11.46 14.05 9.33
C TRP A 71 -12.78 13.33 9.13
N LEU A 72 -12.68 12.06 8.74
CA LEU A 72 -13.79 11.14 8.64
C LEU A 72 -14.46 10.98 10.03
N PRO A 73 -15.79 11.09 10.09
CA PRO A 73 -16.54 10.62 11.24
C PRO A 73 -16.21 9.15 11.54
N ARG A 74 -16.19 8.76 12.82
CA ARG A 74 -15.90 7.38 13.20
C ARG A 74 -16.86 6.36 12.56
N ALA A 75 -18.12 6.74 12.36
CA ALA A 75 -19.13 5.92 11.69
C ALA A 75 -18.84 5.69 10.20
N ASP A 76 -17.98 6.51 9.60
CA ASP A 76 -17.61 6.39 8.21
C ASP A 76 -16.43 5.44 7.95
N LEU A 77 -15.61 5.18 8.96
CA LEU A 77 -14.55 4.18 8.88
C LEU A 77 -15.15 2.80 8.63
N LEU A 78 -14.46 2.02 7.78
CA LEU A 78 -14.76 0.61 7.60
C LEU A 78 -14.60 -0.14 8.94
N SER A 79 -15.62 -0.89 9.34
CA SER A 79 -15.57 -1.77 10.50
C SER A 79 -14.62 -2.96 10.28
N VAL A 80 -14.29 -3.69 11.34
CA VAL A 80 -13.46 -4.91 11.24
C VAL A 80 -14.10 -5.94 10.30
N ASP A 81 -15.42 -6.12 10.38
CA ASP A 81 -16.17 -7.06 9.54
C ASP A 81 -16.21 -6.61 8.07
N GLU A 82 -16.42 -5.31 7.83
CA GLU A 82 -16.38 -4.73 6.48
C GLU A 82 -14.98 -4.88 5.87
N ILE A 83 -13.92 -4.64 6.65
CA ILE A 83 -12.54 -4.87 6.20
C ILE A 83 -12.31 -6.33 5.86
N SER A 84 -12.74 -7.26 6.73
CA SER A 84 -12.56 -8.70 6.50
C SER A 84 -13.21 -9.15 5.19
N LEU A 85 -14.48 -8.75 4.96
CA LEU A 85 -15.22 -9.07 3.74
C LEU A 85 -14.55 -8.50 2.49
N ILE A 86 -14.13 -7.23 2.53
CA ILE A 86 -13.46 -6.58 1.40
C ILE A 86 -12.09 -7.23 1.13
N VAL A 87 -11.34 -7.58 2.18
CA VAL A 87 -10.05 -8.27 2.07
C VAL A 87 -10.22 -9.63 1.42
N ASP A 88 -11.25 -10.41 1.79
CA ASP A 88 -11.56 -11.70 1.15
C ASP A 88 -11.78 -11.53 -0.36
N ALA A 89 -12.50 -10.47 -0.76
CA ALA A 89 -12.70 -10.16 -2.17
C ALA A 89 -11.39 -9.77 -2.89
N PHE A 90 -10.50 -9.00 -2.24
CA PHE A 90 -9.19 -8.65 -2.81
C PHE A 90 -8.29 -9.87 -2.99
N ILE A 91 -8.25 -10.77 -2.00
CA ILE A 91 -7.48 -12.01 -2.08
C ILE A 91 -8.00 -12.89 -3.22
N ALA A 92 -9.32 -13.04 -3.34
CA ALA A 92 -9.95 -13.84 -4.40
C ALA A 92 -9.64 -13.35 -5.83
N VAL A 93 -9.27 -12.07 -6.00
CA VAL A 93 -8.83 -11.53 -7.30
C VAL A 93 -7.31 -11.49 -7.49
N GLY A 94 -6.54 -11.97 -6.52
CA GLY A 94 -5.08 -12.18 -6.65
C GLY A 94 -4.20 -11.26 -5.80
N VAL A 95 -4.75 -10.48 -4.87
CA VAL A 95 -3.93 -9.73 -3.91
C VAL A 95 -3.22 -10.71 -2.99
N ASP A 96 -1.90 -10.68 -3.01
CA ASP A 96 -1.01 -11.55 -2.23
C ASP A 96 -0.29 -10.79 -1.10
N LYS A 97 -0.31 -9.45 -1.13
CA LYS A 97 0.32 -8.57 -0.13
C LYS A 97 -0.67 -7.49 0.31
N ILE A 98 -0.84 -7.34 1.62
CA ILE A 98 -1.58 -6.21 2.19
C ILE A 98 -0.64 -5.36 3.03
N ARG A 99 -0.73 -4.04 2.88
CA ARG A 99 -0.07 -3.09 3.76
C ARG A 99 -1.08 -2.15 4.41
N LEU A 100 -1.14 -2.20 5.73
CA LEU A 100 -1.90 -1.27 6.55
C LEU A 100 -1.19 0.08 6.59
N THR A 101 -1.97 1.12 6.38
CA THR A 101 -1.53 2.52 6.27
C THR A 101 -2.63 3.44 6.79
N GLY A 102 -2.55 4.72 6.45
CA GLY A 102 -3.52 5.75 6.81
C GLY A 102 -2.79 7.05 7.08
N GLY A 103 -3.42 7.95 7.83
CA GLY A 103 -2.71 9.08 8.43
C GLY A 103 -1.65 8.58 9.41
N GLU A 104 -2.07 7.94 10.50
CA GLU A 104 -1.21 7.13 11.36
C GLU A 104 -2.00 5.91 11.89
N PRO A 105 -1.74 4.69 11.39
CA PRO A 105 -2.57 3.53 11.72
C PRO A 105 -2.56 3.20 13.22
N LEU A 106 -1.47 3.47 13.96
CA LEU A 106 -1.39 3.15 15.40
C LEU A 106 -2.31 4.00 16.28
N ILE A 107 -2.96 5.02 15.74
CA ILE A 107 -4.02 5.79 16.43
C ILE A 107 -5.36 5.03 16.43
N ARG A 108 -5.56 4.10 15.48
CA ARG A 108 -6.81 3.37 15.35
C ARG A 108 -6.99 2.38 16.52
N SER A 109 -8.03 2.58 17.33
CA SER A 109 -8.25 1.84 18.58
C SER A 109 -8.46 0.33 18.40
N ASP A 110 -9.13 -0.06 17.31
CA ASP A 110 -9.44 -1.45 16.95
C ASP A 110 -8.40 -2.07 16.00
N LEU A 111 -7.23 -1.44 15.82
CA LEU A 111 -6.19 -1.92 14.89
C LEU A 111 -5.78 -3.37 15.14
N ALA A 112 -5.67 -3.80 16.40
CA ALA A 112 -5.28 -5.17 16.72
C ALA A 112 -6.29 -6.20 16.17
N ALA A 113 -7.59 -5.92 16.29
CA ALA A 113 -8.63 -6.80 15.74
C ALA A 113 -8.56 -6.86 14.20
N ILE A 114 -8.26 -5.75 13.54
CA ILE A 114 -8.06 -5.71 12.08
C ILE A 114 -6.85 -6.57 11.67
N ILE A 115 -5.75 -6.45 12.40
CA ILE A 115 -4.55 -7.25 12.14
C ILE A 115 -4.85 -8.73 12.37
N GLU A 116 -5.55 -9.10 13.43
CA GLU A 116 -5.91 -10.49 13.74
C GLU A 116 -6.75 -11.11 12.61
N VAL A 117 -7.82 -10.44 12.16
CA VAL A 117 -8.68 -10.99 11.10
C VAL A 117 -7.97 -11.11 9.75
N ILE A 118 -7.05 -10.19 9.42
CA ILE A 118 -6.28 -10.27 8.16
C ILE A 118 -5.15 -11.29 8.32
N SER A 119 -4.46 -11.32 9.46
CA SER A 119 -3.34 -12.24 9.71
C SER A 119 -3.80 -13.70 9.74
N ALA A 120 -5.02 -13.98 10.16
CA ALA A 120 -5.60 -15.32 10.10
C ALA A 120 -5.69 -15.87 8.65
N LYS A 121 -5.70 -14.98 7.66
CA LYS A 121 -5.74 -15.31 6.22
C LYS A 121 -4.35 -15.44 5.59
N VAL A 122 -3.29 -15.06 6.31
CA VAL A 122 -1.91 -15.11 5.79
C VAL A 122 -1.39 -16.55 5.81
N GLY A 123 -1.14 -17.11 4.63
CA GLY A 123 -0.59 -18.47 4.49
C GLY A 123 -1.61 -19.60 4.75
N ASP A 124 -2.91 -19.30 4.77
CA ASP A 124 -3.98 -20.30 4.95
C ASP A 124 -4.36 -21.05 3.66
N GLY A 125 -3.71 -20.72 2.53
CA GLY A 125 -3.98 -21.25 1.20
C GLY A 125 -4.92 -20.39 0.35
N SER A 126 -5.51 -19.32 0.89
CA SER A 126 -6.38 -18.39 0.14
C SER A 126 -5.62 -17.54 -0.89
N GLY A 127 -4.32 -17.34 -0.69
CA GLY A 127 -3.44 -16.59 -1.60
C GLY A 127 -2.65 -15.48 -0.91
N LEU A 128 -3.13 -14.94 0.21
CA LEU A 128 -2.44 -13.88 0.95
C LEU A 128 -1.14 -14.41 1.57
N GLN A 129 -0.01 -13.79 1.24
CA GLN A 129 1.33 -14.19 1.69
C GLN A 129 1.94 -13.26 2.73
N ASP A 130 1.54 -11.99 2.75
CA ASP A 130 2.19 -10.99 3.59
C ASP A 130 1.24 -9.92 4.11
N LEU A 131 1.50 -9.49 5.35
CA LEU A 131 0.82 -8.41 6.04
C LEU A 131 1.85 -7.47 6.66
N ALA A 132 1.89 -6.24 6.15
CA ALA A 132 2.80 -5.21 6.64
C ALA A 132 2.06 -3.98 7.14
N ILE A 133 2.75 -3.13 7.90
CA ILE A 133 2.26 -1.81 8.31
C ILE A 133 3.29 -0.74 8.00
N THR A 134 2.84 0.44 7.56
CA THR A 134 3.66 1.66 7.53
C THR A 134 3.15 2.63 8.60
N THR A 135 4.04 3.11 9.44
CA THR A 135 3.76 4.01 10.57
C THR A 135 4.83 5.09 10.67
N ASN A 136 4.51 6.21 11.33
CA ASN A 136 5.47 7.24 11.70
C ASN A 136 6.29 6.89 12.96
N GLY A 137 5.96 5.79 13.64
CA GLY A 137 6.76 5.23 14.73
C GLY A 137 6.55 5.84 16.11
N VAL A 138 5.81 6.95 16.25
CA VAL A 138 5.65 7.67 17.52
C VAL A 138 5.00 6.82 18.62
N LEU A 139 4.19 5.83 18.25
CA LEU A 139 3.47 4.94 19.18
C LEU A 139 4.03 3.51 19.19
N LEU A 140 5.16 3.25 18.53
CA LEU A 140 5.69 1.89 18.41
C LEU A 140 6.24 1.34 19.73
N ALA A 141 6.83 2.17 20.58
CA ALA A 141 7.36 1.72 21.86
C ALA A 141 6.28 0.99 22.70
N ASP A 142 5.07 1.55 22.70
CA ASP A 142 3.93 1.00 23.44
C ASP A 142 3.23 -0.15 22.71
N GLN A 143 3.25 -0.16 21.37
CA GLN A 143 2.40 -1.05 20.56
C GLN A 143 3.15 -2.17 19.82
N ALA A 144 4.48 -2.15 19.70
CA ALA A 144 5.23 -3.11 18.88
C ALA A 144 4.95 -4.57 19.27
N ARG A 145 4.92 -4.90 20.57
CA ARG A 145 4.56 -6.24 21.05
C ARG A 145 3.11 -6.60 20.69
N LYS A 146 2.16 -5.67 20.84
CA LYS A 146 0.76 -5.88 20.48
C LYS A 146 0.60 -6.17 18.99
N LEU A 147 1.30 -5.43 18.12
CA LEU A 147 1.33 -5.69 16.68
C LEU A 147 1.86 -7.09 16.37
N LYS A 148 2.97 -7.48 17.01
CA LYS A 148 3.55 -8.82 16.83
C LYS A 148 2.57 -9.92 17.26
N SER A 149 1.96 -9.78 18.44
CA SER A 149 0.98 -10.73 18.97
C SER A 149 -0.28 -10.84 18.10
N ALA A 150 -0.73 -9.73 17.50
CA ALA A 150 -1.87 -9.72 16.59
C ALA A 150 -1.56 -10.39 15.23
N GLY A 151 -0.29 -10.70 14.94
CA GLY A 151 0.13 -11.39 13.71
C GLY A 151 0.74 -10.50 12.62
N MET A 152 1.05 -9.24 12.92
CA MET A 152 1.77 -8.36 11.98
C MET A 152 3.12 -8.99 11.58
N ARG A 153 3.42 -9.05 10.27
CA ARG A 153 4.66 -9.69 9.77
C ARG A 153 5.80 -8.70 9.65
N ARG A 154 5.56 -7.53 9.05
CA ARG A 154 6.61 -6.53 8.75
C ARG A 154 6.20 -5.12 9.11
N ILE A 155 7.16 -4.35 9.61
CA ILE A 155 6.98 -2.93 9.95
C ILE A 155 7.86 -2.07 9.04
N THR A 156 7.30 -0.96 8.58
CA THR A 156 8.02 0.11 7.90
C THR A 156 7.80 1.42 8.64
N ILE A 157 8.87 2.10 9.00
CA ILE A 157 8.86 3.27 9.88
C ILE A 157 9.33 4.47 9.08
N SER A 158 8.57 5.56 9.11
CA SER A 158 9.00 6.82 8.47
C SER A 158 10.05 7.51 9.35
N LEU A 159 11.25 7.72 8.82
CA LEU A 159 12.35 8.42 9.48
C LEU A 159 13.12 9.27 8.45
N ASP A 160 12.71 10.53 8.32
CA ASP A 160 13.29 11.44 7.33
C ASP A 160 14.64 12.04 7.78
N THR A 161 14.96 12.00 9.07
CA THR A 161 16.13 12.70 9.65
C THR A 161 16.49 12.11 10.99
N LEU A 162 17.77 12.08 11.33
CA LEU A 162 18.29 11.72 12.65
C LEU A 162 18.44 12.95 13.56
N ARG A 163 18.31 14.16 12.99
CA ARG A 163 18.40 15.43 13.71
C ARG A 163 17.04 15.85 14.30
N PRO A 164 16.92 16.02 15.62
CA PRO A 164 15.65 16.35 16.27
C PRO A 164 15.03 17.69 15.84
N ASP A 165 15.85 18.70 15.56
CA ASP A 165 15.44 20.02 15.09
C ASP A 165 14.82 19.93 13.68
N ARG A 166 15.47 19.20 12.77
CA ARG A 166 14.91 18.90 11.43
C ARG A 166 13.66 18.05 11.54
N PHE A 167 13.61 17.06 12.43
CA PHE A 167 12.40 16.28 12.66
C PHE A 167 11.22 17.17 13.07
N LYS A 168 11.45 18.11 14.00
CA LYS A 168 10.42 19.07 14.40
C LYS A 168 10.03 20.00 13.24
N ALA A 169 10.98 20.43 12.42
CA ALA A 169 10.70 21.27 11.26
C ALA A 169 9.84 20.56 10.21
N ILE A 170 10.10 19.29 9.93
CA ILE A 170 9.35 18.51 8.94
C ILE A 170 8.00 18.04 9.48
N SER A 171 7.95 17.43 10.66
CA SER A 171 6.74 16.80 11.23
C SER A 171 5.83 17.76 12.00
N GLN A 172 6.33 18.97 12.31
CA GLN A 172 5.70 19.97 13.18
C GLN A 172 5.42 19.48 14.61
N ARG A 173 6.10 18.42 15.06
CA ARG A 173 5.99 17.86 16.41
C ARG A 173 7.37 17.48 16.96
N GLY A 174 7.56 17.64 18.27
CA GLY A 174 8.81 17.32 18.97
C GLY A 174 8.91 15.86 19.42
N THR A 175 8.51 14.90 18.59
CA THR A 175 8.40 13.48 18.97
C THR A 175 9.52 12.59 18.41
N HIS A 176 10.65 13.19 18.00
CA HIS A 176 11.79 12.45 17.42
C HIS A 176 12.26 11.31 18.33
N TYR A 177 12.47 11.59 19.62
CA TYR A 177 12.93 10.60 20.59
C TYR A 177 11.99 9.39 20.69
N LYS A 178 10.68 9.59 20.60
CA LYS A 178 9.68 8.51 20.58
C LYS A 178 9.80 7.61 19.34
N VAL A 179 10.19 8.17 18.19
CA VAL A 179 10.42 7.37 16.98
C VAL A 179 11.66 6.50 17.16
N ILE A 180 12.74 7.03 17.76
CA ILE A 180 13.95 6.26 18.04
C ILE A 180 13.67 5.13 19.05
N GLU A 181 13.00 5.44 20.17
CA GLU A 181 12.53 4.43 21.14
C GLU A 181 11.62 3.39 20.47
N GLY A 182 10.76 3.84 19.56
CA GLY A 182 9.88 2.98 18.77
C GLY A 182 10.64 2.00 17.88
N ILE A 183 11.70 2.45 17.21
CA ILE A 183 12.56 1.61 16.35
C ILE A 183 13.27 0.54 17.19
N GLU A 184 13.80 0.90 18.36
CA GLU A 184 14.41 -0.06 19.30
C GLU A 184 13.39 -1.10 19.79
N ALA A 185 12.17 -0.67 20.12
CA ALA A 185 11.11 -1.55 20.55
C ALA A 185 10.65 -2.55 19.47
N VAL A 186 10.74 -2.18 18.19
CA VAL A 186 10.43 -3.09 17.08
C VAL A 186 11.40 -4.27 17.03
N ALA A 187 12.71 -4.01 17.19
CA ALA A 187 13.71 -5.07 17.28
C ALA A 187 13.46 -5.95 18.51
N ALA A 188 13.21 -5.34 19.67
CA ALA A 188 12.91 -6.06 20.91
C ALA A 188 11.62 -6.90 20.86
N ALA A 189 10.65 -6.52 20.02
CA ALA A 189 9.42 -7.28 19.76
C ALA A 189 9.62 -8.45 18.77
N GLY A 190 10.83 -8.64 18.22
CA GLY A 190 11.16 -9.76 17.34
C GLY A 190 10.75 -9.56 15.87
N PHE A 191 10.69 -8.32 15.39
CA PHE A 191 10.63 -8.04 13.95
C PHE A 191 12.04 -8.05 13.36
N THR A 192 12.23 -8.77 12.25
CA THR A 192 13.55 -8.96 11.61
C THR A 192 13.69 -8.27 10.26
N ASP A 193 12.58 -7.91 9.61
CA ASP A 193 12.56 -7.31 8.26
C ASP A 193 12.09 -5.84 8.27
N THR A 194 12.57 -5.08 9.25
CA THR A 194 12.21 -3.67 9.44
C THR A 194 12.78 -2.80 8.33
N LYS A 195 11.95 -1.89 7.82
CA LYS A 195 12.36 -0.89 6.83
C LYS A 195 12.22 0.51 7.40
N LEU A 196 13.16 1.39 7.06
CA LEU A 196 13.05 2.81 7.35
C LEU A 196 12.80 3.56 6.04
N ASP A 197 11.64 4.19 5.89
CA ASP A 197 11.33 5.00 4.72
C ASP A 197 11.70 6.46 5.01
N SER A 198 12.43 7.10 4.10
CA SER A 198 12.97 8.46 4.29
C SER A 198 12.75 9.28 3.02
N VAL A 199 11.88 10.29 3.08
CA VAL A 199 11.66 11.22 1.97
C VAL A 199 12.83 12.20 1.94
N VAL A 200 13.59 12.16 0.84
CA VAL A 200 14.76 13.03 0.65
C VAL A 200 14.33 14.31 -0.04
N ILE A 201 14.56 15.43 0.65
CA ILE A 201 14.25 16.79 0.20
C ILE A 201 15.58 17.55 0.09
N ARG A 202 15.87 18.05 -1.12
CA ARG A 202 17.07 18.85 -1.38
C ARG A 202 17.12 20.07 -0.45
N GLY A 203 18.32 20.31 0.10
CA GLY A 203 18.60 21.44 0.98
C GLY A 203 18.01 21.26 2.39
N PHE A 204 17.54 20.07 2.74
CA PHE A 204 16.92 19.80 4.03
C PHE A 204 17.58 18.61 4.75
N ASN A 205 17.54 17.43 4.16
CA ASN A 205 18.08 16.19 4.73
C ASN A 205 18.91 15.37 3.73
N ASP A 206 19.22 15.92 2.55
CA ASP A 206 20.06 15.26 1.54
C ASP A 206 21.54 15.12 1.96
N ASP A 207 21.94 15.76 3.07
CA ASP A 207 23.23 15.59 3.75
C ASP A 207 23.24 14.43 4.78
N GLU A 208 22.10 13.81 5.10
CA GLU A 208 21.99 12.73 6.10
C GLU A 208 21.94 11.31 5.50
N LEU A 209 22.06 11.16 4.17
CA LEU A 209 21.88 9.87 3.49
C LEU A 209 22.78 8.76 4.07
N SER A 210 24.05 9.09 4.30
CA SER A 210 24.98 8.11 4.87
C SER A 210 24.67 7.82 6.33
N ASP A 211 24.35 8.84 7.12
CA ASP A 211 24.05 8.67 8.55
C ASP A 211 22.80 7.79 8.74
N LEU A 212 21.79 7.95 7.88
CA LEU A 212 20.60 7.09 7.85
C LEU A 212 20.91 5.64 7.48
N ILE A 213 21.86 5.37 6.56
CA ILE A 213 22.32 4.01 6.26
C ILE A 213 23.03 3.41 7.49
N GLU A 214 23.96 4.15 8.11
CA GLU A 214 24.70 3.70 9.28
C GLU A 214 23.75 3.40 10.46
N PHE A 215 22.77 4.29 10.69
CA PHE A 215 21.75 4.08 11.71
C PHE A 215 20.88 2.85 11.42
N ALA A 216 20.38 2.72 10.19
CA ALA A 216 19.56 1.56 9.78
C ALA A 216 20.33 0.25 9.98
N ARG A 217 21.62 0.22 9.62
CA ARG A 217 22.49 -0.94 9.85
C ARG A 217 22.59 -1.28 11.34
N ASN A 218 22.81 -0.29 12.20
CA ASN A 218 22.96 -0.49 13.64
C ASN A 218 21.69 -1.08 14.29
N VAL A 219 20.51 -0.75 13.76
CA VAL A 219 19.23 -1.26 14.28
C VAL A 219 18.69 -2.47 13.49
N ASN A 220 19.50 -3.11 12.65
CA ASN A 220 19.12 -4.23 11.78
C ASN A 220 17.90 -3.92 10.88
N ALA A 221 17.85 -2.72 10.31
CA ALA A 221 16.84 -2.29 9.36
C ALA A 221 17.44 -1.94 8.00
N GLU A 222 16.60 -1.88 6.97
CA GLU A 222 17.00 -1.42 5.63
C GLU A 222 16.33 -0.09 5.28
N VAL A 223 17.12 0.94 4.99
CA VAL A 223 16.59 2.25 4.60
C VAL A 223 16.14 2.28 3.13
N ARG A 224 15.02 2.98 2.89
CA ARG A 224 14.46 3.34 1.58
C ARG A 224 14.43 4.84 1.46
N PHE A 225 15.30 5.38 0.61
CA PHE A 225 15.23 6.78 0.22
C PHE A 225 14.13 6.97 -0.82
N ILE A 226 13.26 7.94 -0.61
CA ILE A 226 12.13 8.23 -1.48
C ILE A 226 12.34 9.62 -2.05
N GLU A 227 12.30 9.75 -3.37
CA GLU A 227 12.27 11.07 -3.99
C GLU A 227 11.01 11.82 -3.56
N TYR A 228 11.13 13.12 -3.25
CA TYR A 228 9.94 13.91 -2.94
C TYR A 228 8.94 13.90 -4.10
N MET A 229 7.75 13.35 -3.87
CA MET A 229 6.72 13.08 -4.89
C MET A 229 5.73 14.23 -5.03
N ASP A 230 5.26 14.48 -6.25
CA ASP A 230 4.25 15.49 -6.58
C ASP A 230 2.82 14.94 -6.49
N VAL A 231 2.48 14.34 -5.35
CA VAL A 231 1.17 13.72 -5.10
C VAL A 231 0.17 14.70 -4.45
N GLY A 232 -1.08 14.27 -4.30
CA GLY A 232 -2.07 15.07 -3.55
C GLY A 232 -1.61 15.29 -2.10
N GLY A 233 -1.77 16.51 -1.59
CA GLY A 233 -1.26 16.92 -0.28
C GLY A 233 0.17 17.48 -0.29
N ALA A 234 0.98 17.20 -1.31
CA ALA A 234 2.32 17.78 -1.45
C ALA A 234 2.26 19.22 -2.01
N THR A 235 1.51 20.11 -1.35
CA THR A 235 1.21 21.48 -1.82
C THR A 235 2.43 22.40 -1.83
N GLN A 236 3.49 22.02 -1.12
CA GLN A 236 4.78 22.71 -1.10
C GLN A 236 5.84 22.06 -2.00
N TRP A 237 5.43 21.10 -2.85
CA TRP A 237 6.33 20.41 -3.76
C TRP A 237 6.82 21.32 -4.89
N SER A 238 8.08 21.13 -5.28
CA SER A 238 8.67 21.74 -6.49
C SER A 238 9.81 20.85 -6.97
N MET A 239 10.11 20.88 -8.26
CA MET A 239 11.24 20.12 -8.84
C MET A 239 12.58 20.48 -8.20
N ASP A 240 12.77 21.74 -7.78
CA ASP A 240 14.01 22.18 -7.13
C ASP A 240 14.28 21.45 -5.81
N LYS A 241 13.23 21.00 -5.12
CA LYS A 241 13.31 20.23 -3.88
C LYS A 241 13.56 18.73 -4.10
N VAL A 242 13.45 18.24 -5.34
CA VAL A 242 13.65 16.81 -5.64
C VAL A 242 15.13 16.52 -5.66
N PHE A 243 15.60 15.69 -4.72
CA PHE A 243 16.93 15.10 -4.76
C PHE A 243 16.88 13.76 -5.47
N THR A 244 17.45 13.68 -6.66
CA THR A 244 17.19 12.55 -7.58
C THR A 244 17.93 11.27 -7.17
N LYS A 245 17.47 10.11 -7.63
CA LYS A 245 18.19 8.83 -7.50
C LYS A 245 19.66 8.95 -7.92
N ALA A 246 19.93 9.59 -9.06
CA ALA A 246 21.29 9.78 -9.57
C ALA A 246 22.16 10.60 -8.60
N GLN A 247 21.59 11.63 -7.98
CA GLN A 247 22.28 12.43 -6.98
C GLN A 247 22.48 11.68 -5.67
N MET A 248 21.49 10.90 -5.21
CA MET A 248 21.63 10.02 -4.04
C MET A 248 22.79 9.04 -4.22
N LEU A 249 22.84 8.36 -5.37
CA LEU A 249 23.91 7.42 -5.70
C LEU A 249 25.27 8.12 -5.81
N SER A 250 25.33 9.31 -6.40
CA SER A 250 26.57 10.08 -6.46
C SER A 250 27.07 10.50 -5.07
N THR A 251 26.19 11.04 -4.22
CA THR A 251 26.53 11.43 -2.84
C THR A 251 27.01 10.24 -2.03
N LEU A 252 26.29 9.13 -2.06
CA LEU A 252 26.68 7.90 -1.36
C LEU A 252 27.98 7.32 -1.92
N GLY A 253 28.17 7.36 -3.25
CA GLY A 253 29.37 6.86 -3.91
C GLY A 253 30.64 7.62 -3.53
N LYS A 254 30.55 8.90 -3.16
CA LYS A 254 31.70 9.68 -2.65
C LYS A 254 32.21 9.14 -1.31
N LYS A 255 31.32 8.66 -0.44
CA LYS A 255 31.68 8.11 0.88
C LYS A 255 32.04 6.63 0.80
N TYR A 256 31.23 5.84 0.11
CA TYR A 256 31.30 4.37 0.14
C TYR A 256 32.02 3.76 -1.07
N GLY A 257 32.34 4.55 -2.10
CA GLY A 257 32.89 4.02 -3.35
C GLY A 257 31.85 3.35 -4.25
N PRO A 258 32.21 2.34 -5.04
CA PRO A 258 31.32 1.73 -6.03
C PRO A 258 30.08 1.09 -5.41
N ILE A 259 28.90 1.47 -5.89
CA ILE A 259 27.60 0.94 -5.44
C ILE A 259 27.04 0.00 -6.50
N ALA A 260 26.75 -1.24 -6.14
CA ALA A 260 26.18 -2.23 -7.04
C ALA A 260 24.65 -2.18 -7.01
N ALA A 261 24.00 -2.13 -8.17
CA ALA A 261 22.55 -2.33 -8.28
C ALA A 261 22.21 -3.82 -8.13
N LEU A 262 21.19 -4.12 -7.33
CA LEU A 262 20.66 -5.48 -7.20
C LEU A 262 19.61 -5.75 -8.28
N PRO A 263 19.56 -6.97 -8.82
CA PRO A 263 18.51 -7.33 -9.77
C PRO A 263 17.14 -7.25 -9.09
N LYS A 264 16.16 -6.81 -9.85
CA LYS A 264 14.79 -6.61 -9.39
C LYS A 264 13.86 -7.49 -10.21
N TYR A 265 13.17 -8.40 -9.53
CA TYR A 265 12.30 -9.39 -10.15
C TYR A 265 10.81 -9.18 -9.81
N ASP A 266 10.51 -8.20 -8.96
CA ASP A 266 9.17 -7.94 -8.46
C ASP A 266 8.67 -6.53 -8.82
N SER A 267 7.41 -6.28 -8.51
CA SER A 267 6.74 -4.99 -8.69
C SER A 267 7.02 -3.99 -7.55
N ALA A 268 7.96 -4.29 -6.64
CA ALA A 268 8.24 -3.43 -5.50
C ALA A 268 8.69 -2.04 -5.98
N PRO A 269 8.32 -0.93 -5.32
CA PRO A 269 8.73 0.41 -5.76
C PRO A 269 10.25 0.63 -5.78
N ALA A 270 10.96 0.10 -4.79
CA ALA A 270 12.37 0.41 -4.58
C ALA A 270 13.27 -0.36 -5.55
N ASN A 271 14.24 0.34 -6.14
CA ASN A 271 15.45 -0.30 -6.67
C ASN A 271 16.43 -0.48 -5.51
N ARG A 272 16.97 -1.69 -5.37
CA ARG A 272 17.88 -2.01 -4.26
C ARG A 272 19.33 -1.92 -4.71
N TYR A 273 20.19 -1.53 -3.78
CA TYR A 273 21.60 -1.31 -3.99
C TYR A 273 22.40 -1.97 -2.87
N ARG A 274 23.65 -2.31 -3.16
CA ARG A 274 24.61 -2.90 -2.21
C ARG A 274 25.89 -2.08 -2.18
N LEU A 275 26.31 -1.73 -0.97
CA LEU A 275 27.61 -1.10 -0.67
C LEU A 275 28.73 -2.14 -0.64
N PRO A 276 30.03 -1.75 -0.72
CA PRO A 276 31.13 -2.71 -0.74
C PRO A 276 31.21 -3.66 0.47
N ASP A 277 30.72 -3.24 1.64
CA ASP A 277 30.67 -4.05 2.86
C ASP A 277 29.50 -5.06 2.89
N GLY A 278 28.65 -5.07 1.87
CA GLY A 278 27.46 -5.92 1.78
C GLY A 278 26.16 -5.28 2.29
N THR A 279 26.22 -4.09 2.92
CA THR A 279 25.05 -3.34 3.38
C THR A 279 24.13 -3.02 2.21
N THR A 280 22.83 -3.22 2.40
CA THR A 280 21.83 -2.91 1.36
C THR A 280 20.99 -1.72 1.76
N PHE A 281 20.51 -0.99 0.75
CA PHE A 281 19.53 0.08 0.88
C PHE A 281 18.69 0.14 -0.39
N GLY A 282 17.64 0.96 -0.40
CA GLY A 282 16.80 1.13 -1.59
C GLY A 282 16.53 2.58 -1.92
N ILE A 283 16.21 2.82 -3.19
CA ILE A 283 15.73 4.12 -3.66
C ILE A 283 14.41 3.93 -4.41
N ILE A 284 13.39 4.68 -3.98
CA ILE A 284 12.08 4.81 -4.64
C ILE A 284 12.10 6.12 -5.45
N ALA A 285 12.44 6.00 -6.73
CA ALA A 285 12.62 7.12 -7.64
C ALA A 285 11.30 7.51 -8.36
N SER A 286 10.19 7.59 -7.62
CA SER A 286 8.85 7.77 -8.20
C SER A 286 8.69 9.04 -9.03
N THR A 287 9.57 10.04 -8.84
CA THR A 287 9.48 11.36 -9.47
C THR A 287 10.30 11.42 -10.75
N THR A 288 11.48 10.81 -10.79
CA THR A 288 12.39 10.86 -11.94
C THR A 288 12.39 9.58 -12.77
N GLU A 289 12.15 8.43 -12.14
CA GLU A 289 12.09 7.11 -12.78
C GLU A 289 10.88 6.31 -12.28
N PRO A 290 9.66 6.72 -12.67
CA PRO A 290 8.44 6.04 -12.27
C PRO A 290 8.42 4.56 -12.68
N PHE A 291 7.79 3.74 -11.85
CA PHE A 291 7.61 2.30 -12.08
C PHE A 291 6.16 1.95 -12.46
N CYS A 292 5.45 2.85 -13.15
CA CYS A 292 4.03 2.61 -13.47
C CYS A 292 3.86 1.42 -14.40
N ALA A 293 4.82 1.17 -15.29
CA ALA A 293 4.83 0.02 -16.21
C ALA A 293 4.61 -1.34 -15.51
N THR A 294 5.12 -1.53 -14.30
CA THR A 294 5.01 -2.80 -13.53
C THR A 294 4.15 -2.67 -12.27
N CYS A 295 3.50 -1.53 -12.05
CA CYS A 295 2.78 -1.26 -10.79
C CYS A 295 1.52 -2.13 -10.63
N ASP A 296 1.55 -3.05 -9.68
CA ASP A 296 0.48 -3.96 -9.27
C ASP A 296 -0.35 -3.45 -8.08
N ARG A 297 -0.12 -2.19 -7.67
CA ARG A 297 -0.67 -1.61 -6.44
C ARG A 297 -2.05 -0.99 -6.62
N SER A 298 -2.99 -1.34 -5.74
CA SER A 298 -4.25 -0.61 -5.52
C SER A 298 -4.33 -0.02 -4.12
N ARG A 299 -5.28 0.88 -3.87
CA ARG A 299 -5.44 1.60 -2.60
C ARG A 299 -6.88 1.57 -2.17
N LEU A 300 -7.14 1.33 -0.89
CA LEU A 300 -8.45 1.48 -0.28
C LEU A 300 -8.34 2.53 0.83
N THR A 301 -9.15 3.58 0.75
CA THR A 301 -9.23 4.59 1.82
C THR A 301 -9.92 4.01 3.06
N ALA A 302 -9.81 4.69 4.20
CA ALA A 302 -10.37 4.21 5.47
C ALA A 302 -11.91 4.11 5.48
N ASP A 303 -12.58 4.84 4.59
CA ASP A 303 -14.02 4.81 4.33
C ASP A 303 -14.40 4.00 3.07
N GLY A 304 -13.47 3.21 2.52
CA GLY A 304 -13.76 2.20 1.49
C GLY A 304 -13.85 2.71 0.05
N ILE A 305 -13.24 3.86 -0.27
CA ILE A 305 -13.03 4.30 -1.65
C ILE A 305 -11.82 3.58 -2.24
N TRP A 306 -12.07 2.76 -3.26
CA TRP A 306 -11.04 2.00 -3.96
C TRP A 306 -10.44 2.79 -5.13
N LEU A 307 -9.14 3.03 -5.05
CA LEU A 307 -8.36 3.84 -5.97
C LEU A 307 -7.31 2.97 -6.68
N HIS A 308 -7.31 3.00 -8.00
CA HIS A 308 -6.39 2.21 -8.82
C HIS A 308 -4.96 2.78 -8.87
N CYS A 309 -4.77 4.03 -8.47
CA CYS A 309 -3.49 4.75 -8.58
C CYS A 309 -3.39 5.83 -7.50
N LEU A 310 -2.17 6.13 -7.05
CA LEU A 310 -1.92 7.24 -6.12
C LEU A 310 -2.34 8.60 -6.69
N TYR A 311 -2.34 8.73 -8.01
CA TYR A 311 -2.73 9.94 -8.76
C TYR A 311 -4.17 9.85 -9.30
N ALA A 312 -4.97 8.85 -8.90
CA ALA A 312 -6.36 8.75 -9.33
C ALA A 312 -7.16 9.96 -8.85
N LEU A 313 -8.07 10.49 -9.67
CA LEU A 313 -8.92 11.64 -9.33
C LEU A 313 -10.31 11.23 -8.84
N SER A 314 -10.61 9.93 -8.87
CA SER A 314 -11.85 9.32 -8.39
C SER A 314 -11.59 7.84 -8.09
N GLY A 315 -12.49 7.23 -7.32
CA GLY A 315 -12.45 5.81 -6.95
C GLY A 315 -13.84 5.21 -6.86
N ILE A 316 -13.91 3.91 -6.61
CA ILE A 316 -15.16 3.13 -6.49
C ILE A 316 -15.50 2.96 -5.01
N ASN A 317 -16.72 3.29 -4.60
CA ASN A 317 -17.16 3.20 -3.21
C ASN A 317 -17.56 1.76 -2.84
N LEU A 318 -16.60 0.98 -2.32
CA LEU A 318 -16.86 -0.40 -1.89
C LEU A 318 -17.67 -0.44 -0.59
N ARG A 319 -17.46 0.52 0.31
CA ARG A 319 -18.19 0.61 1.58
C ARG A 319 -19.70 0.73 1.35
N GLU A 320 -20.11 1.62 0.45
CA GLU A 320 -21.52 1.80 0.11
C GLU A 320 -22.14 0.50 -0.43
N SER A 321 -21.41 -0.21 -1.29
CA SER A 321 -21.86 -1.51 -1.80
C SER A 321 -22.02 -2.53 -0.67
N VAL A 322 -21.03 -2.67 0.21
CA VAL A 322 -21.05 -3.60 1.35
C VAL A 322 -22.18 -3.26 2.32
N ARG A 323 -22.37 -1.97 2.65
CA ARG A 323 -23.46 -1.50 3.52
C ARG A 323 -24.84 -1.68 2.89
N ALA A 324 -24.93 -1.69 1.56
CA ALA A 324 -26.14 -2.04 0.82
C ALA A 324 -26.39 -3.55 0.73
N GLY A 325 -25.54 -4.38 1.36
CA GLY A 325 -25.69 -5.84 1.43
C GLY A 325 -24.92 -6.63 0.37
N ALA A 326 -23.96 -6.00 -0.34
CA ALA A 326 -23.10 -6.72 -1.28
C ALA A 326 -22.29 -7.81 -0.57
N SER A 327 -22.33 -9.02 -1.11
CA SER A 327 -21.51 -10.14 -0.67
C SER A 327 -20.05 -9.97 -1.11
N ALA A 328 -19.14 -10.77 -0.56
CA ALA A 328 -17.75 -10.80 -1.03
C ALA A 328 -17.64 -11.14 -2.54
N ASN A 329 -18.53 -12.00 -3.08
CA ASN A 329 -18.59 -12.30 -4.51
C ASN A 329 -19.02 -11.08 -5.35
N ASP A 330 -19.94 -10.25 -4.85
CA ASP A 330 -20.33 -9.00 -5.52
C ASP A 330 -19.15 -8.02 -5.57
N VAL A 331 -18.43 -7.90 -4.45
CA VAL A 331 -17.21 -7.08 -4.38
C VAL A 331 -16.14 -7.61 -5.34
N VAL A 332 -15.95 -8.93 -5.45
CA VAL A 332 -15.06 -9.56 -6.45
C VAL A 332 -15.42 -9.08 -7.86
N GLN A 333 -16.69 -9.07 -8.25
CA GLN A 333 -17.09 -8.60 -9.59
C GLN A 333 -16.77 -7.12 -9.81
N ILE A 334 -16.96 -6.28 -8.80
CA ILE A 334 -16.58 -4.86 -8.83
C ILE A 334 -15.07 -4.71 -9.03
N LEU A 335 -14.27 -5.45 -8.26
CA LEU A 335 -12.81 -5.44 -8.34
C LEU A 335 -12.29 -5.91 -9.70
N GLN A 336 -12.83 -7.01 -10.22
CA GLN A 336 -12.43 -7.53 -11.53
C GLN A 336 -12.72 -6.52 -12.64
N ARG A 337 -13.91 -5.89 -12.64
CA ARG A 337 -14.28 -4.88 -13.64
C ARG A 337 -13.39 -3.64 -13.53
N GLY A 338 -13.28 -3.06 -12.33
CA GLY A 338 -12.49 -1.86 -12.11
C GLY A 338 -11.02 -2.05 -12.48
N TRP A 339 -10.43 -3.21 -12.14
CA TRP A 339 -9.03 -3.46 -12.47
C TRP A 339 -8.81 -3.70 -13.96
N ARG A 340 -9.69 -4.44 -14.65
CA ARG A 340 -9.63 -4.60 -16.12
C ARG A 340 -9.70 -3.25 -16.83
N ASP A 341 -10.40 -2.28 -16.28
CA ASP A 341 -10.50 -0.92 -16.82
C ASP A 341 -9.35 0.01 -16.46
N ARG A 342 -8.49 -0.36 -15.49
CA ARG A 342 -7.36 0.47 -15.09
C ARG A 342 -6.38 0.67 -16.25
N ALA A 343 -6.13 1.94 -16.57
CA ALA A 343 -5.08 2.37 -17.49
C ALA A 343 -4.10 3.35 -16.84
N ASN A 344 -4.21 3.58 -15.53
CA ASN A 344 -3.48 4.65 -14.86
C ASN A 344 -1.97 4.45 -14.91
N ARG A 345 -1.26 5.53 -15.28
CA ARG A 345 0.20 5.67 -15.22
C ARG A 345 0.56 7.05 -14.67
N GLY A 346 -0.04 7.40 -13.54
CA GLY A 346 -0.03 8.76 -12.97
C GLY A 346 1.35 9.40 -12.89
N ALA A 347 2.32 8.74 -12.27
CA ALA A 347 3.67 9.31 -12.16
C ALA A 347 4.38 9.47 -13.53
N GLU A 348 4.16 8.56 -14.48
CA GLU A 348 4.69 8.72 -15.86
C GLU A 348 4.00 9.89 -16.59
N GLN A 349 2.68 10.03 -16.42
CA GLN A 349 1.91 11.15 -16.97
C GLN A 349 2.37 12.49 -16.38
N ARG A 350 2.68 12.52 -15.08
CA ARG A 350 3.27 13.68 -14.40
C ARG A 350 4.66 13.98 -14.95
N LEU A 351 5.53 12.97 -15.07
CA LEU A 351 6.88 13.10 -15.62
C LEU A 351 6.88 13.65 -17.06
N ALA A 352 5.91 13.24 -17.88
CA ALA A 352 5.77 13.70 -19.27
C ALA A 352 5.32 15.16 -19.41
N GLN A 353 4.93 15.84 -18.32
CA GLN A 353 4.55 17.25 -18.39
C GLN A 353 5.78 18.14 -18.58
N ARG A 354 5.70 19.05 -19.57
CA ARG A 354 6.75 20.05 -19.86
C ARG A 354 7.11 20.92 -18.66
N THR A 355 6.11 21.27 -17.84
CA THR A 355 6.30 22.04 -16.60
C THR A 355 5.50 21.38 -15.49
N ARG A 356 6.20 20.73 -14.55
CA ARG A 356 5.56 20.11 -13.39
C ARG A 356 5.31 21.13 -12.30
N GLN A 357 4.04 21.33 -11.99
CA GLN A 357 3.56 22.11 -10.85
C GLN A 357 2.99 21.18 -9.76
N VAL A 358 2.58 21.74 -8.63
CA VAL A 358 1.81 21.01 -7.62
C VAL A 358 0.62 20.30 -8.29
N PHE A 359 0.43 19.02 -7.99
CA PHE A 359 -0.54 18.19 -8.70
C PHE A 359 -1.99 18.63 -8.49
N LEU A 360 -2.36 18.97 -7.24
CA LEU A 360 -3.71 19.41 -6.89
C LEU A 360 -3.64 20.66 -6.00
N PRO A 361 -4.40 21.72 -6.33
CA PRO A 361 -4.45 22.91 -5.49
C PRO A 361 -5.17 22.62 -4.17
N VAL A 362 -4.79 23.34 -3.11
CA VAL A 362 -5.39 23.23 -1.76
C VAL A 362 -6.92 23.32 -1.80
N SER A 363 -7.47 24.21 -2.63
CA SER A 363 -8.93 24.38 -2.79
C SER A 363 -9.65 23.15 -3.35
N ARG A 364 -8.95 22.29 -4.10
CA ARG A 364 -9.49 21.02 -4.59
C ARG A 364 -9.37 19.95 -3.51
N LEU A 365 -8.25 19.89 -2.80
CA LEU A 365 -8.03 18.95 -1.70
C LEU A 365 -9.03 19.17 -0.55
N LYS A 366 -9.30 20.43 -0.18
CA LYS A 366 -10.34 20.77 0.83
C LYS A 366 -11.76 20.33 0.43
N ARG A 367 -12.05 20.22 -0.87
CA ARG A 367 -13.37 19.78 -1.37
C ARG A 367 -13.48 18.26 -1.47
N ASP A 368 -12.36 17.57 -1.65
CA ASP A 368 -12.33 16.11 -1.72
C ASP A 368 -11.08 15.59 -0.98
N PRO A 369 -11.19 15.36 0.34
CA PRO A 369 -10.10 14.84 1.16
C PRO A 369 -9.56 13.47 0.70
N HIS A 370 -10.33 12.70 -0.08
CA HIS A 370 -9.84 11.45 -0.67
C HIS A 370 -8.75 11.69 -1.70
N LEU A 371 -8.48 12.93 -2.11
CA LEU A 371 -7.38 13.28 -2.99
C LEU A 371 -6.03 13.44 -2.26
N GLU A 372 -6.05 13.55 -0.94
CA GLU A 372 -4.86 13.71 -0.10
C GLU A 372 -4.03 12.42 -0.02
N MET A 373 -2.69 12.51 0.04
CA MET A 373 -1.83 11.32 0.14
C MET A 373 -2.06 10.53 1.43
N HIS A 374 -2.32 11.20 2.55
CA HIS A 374 -2.49 10.54 3.85
C HIS A 374 -3.72 9.64 3.91
N THR A 375 -4.73 9.86 3.06
CA THR A 375 -5.92 8.99 2.98
C THR A 375 -5.71 7.78 2.06
N ARG A 376 -4.60 7.74 1.32
CA ARG A 376 -4.34 6.81 0.21
C ARG A 376 -3.22 5.80 0.47
N GLY A 377 -2.55 5.85 1.62
CA GLY A 377 -1.37 5.02 1.89
C GLY A 377 -0.24 5.29 0.89
N GLY A 378 0.20 6.56 0.83
CA GLY A 378 1.28 7.09 0.00
C GLY A 378 2.52 6.20 -0.11
#